data_AF-A0A1M7QJH4-F1
#
_entry.id   AF-A0A1M7QJH4-F1
#
_cell.length_a   1.000
_cell.length_b   1.000
_cell.length_c   1.000
_cell.angle_alpha   90.00
_cell.angle_beta   90.00
_cell.angle_gamma   90.00
#
_symmetry.space_group_name_H-M   'P 1'
#
loop_
_entity.id
_entity.type
_entity.pdbx_description
1 polymer ?
#
loop_
_entity_poly.entity_id
_entity_poly.type
_entity_poly.pdbx_seq_one_letter_code
_entity_poly.pdbx_strand_id
1 'polypeptide(L)'
;MSQEKKYLTTASGAPVGDNQNSITAGHRGPTLIQDVHLLEKLAHFNRERVPERVVHAKGAGAHGYFEVTNDVSKYTKADFLSEVGKKTPMFIRFSTVAGELGSADTVRDPRGFAVKFYTEEGNYDLVGNNTPVFFIRDAIKFPDFIHTQKRHPQTHLKDPNMTWDFWSLSPESLHQITILHSDRGIPATLRHQNGYGSHTFKWVNKDGEAFYIKYHFKTDQGIKNLDVDLADKLAGTNPDYHTEDLFNSIAEGNYPSWTLKVQIMPEADAKNYRYDPFDVTKVWPHSDYPLVEVGKMVLDRNPENYFAEVEQAAFSPGHFVPGIEASPDKMLQGRLFAYSDAHRYRIGANHEALPINRAKAPVNTNQRDGYMRFDGNSGSQINYEPHSVDGAPVETPENKQTPFEVSGFADSVPYDNEDHYSQPRALFRDIMDADERDRLMQNFADHMSGVTQDGVVDRQLENFYKVDPELAEGIAAKLGVEVPAHLK
;
A
#
# COMPACT_ATOMS: atom_id res chain seq x y z
N MET A 1 -15.52 -28.63 -31.15
CA MET A 1 -15.19 -27.48 -32.01
C MET A 1 -13.69 -27.57 -32.27
N SER A 2 -13.26 -27.65 -33.53
CA SER A 2 -11.83 -27.61 -33.85
C SER A 2 -11.30 -26.26 -33.41
N GLN A 3 -10.32 -26.22 -32.51
CA GLN A 3 -9.61 -24.97 -32.21
C GLN A 3 -8.97 -24.48 -33.52
N GLU A 4 -9.44 -23.35 -34.04
CA GLU A 4 -8.78 -22.68 -35.15
C GLU A 4 -7.33 -22.40 -34.77
N LYS A 5 -6.39 -22.78 -35.64
CA LYS A 5 -4.97 -22.45 -35.45
C LYS A 5 -4.81 -20.93 -35.49
N LYS A 6 -4.19 -20.36 -34.45
CA LYS A 6 -3.79 -18.95 -34.41
C LYS A 6 -2.47 -18.79 -35.17
N TYR A 7 -2.44 -17.93 -36.18
CA TYR A 7 -1.24 -17.61 -36.95
C TYR A 7 -0.51 -16.39 -36.36
N LEU A 8 0.82 -16.41 -36.37
CA LEU A 8 1.63 -15.28 -35.91
C LEU A 8 1.55 -14.12 -36.92
N THR A 9 1.44 -12.90 -36.40
CA THR A 9 1.42 -11.67 -37.19
C THR A 9 2.41 -10.65 -36.64
N THR A 10 2.76 -9.67 -37.47
CA THR A 10 3.33 -8.39 -36.99
C THR A 10 2.26 -7.58 -36.25
N ALA A 11 2.66 -6.49 -35.59
CA ALA A 11 1.76 -5.57 -34.91
C ALA A 11 0.78 -4.86 -35.88
N SER A 12 1.16 -4.70 -37.15
CA SER A 12 0.29 -4.21 -38.22
C SER A 12 -0.64 -5.28 -38.81
N GLY A 13 -0.59 -6.52 -38.32
CA GLY A 13 -1.46 -7.62 -38.72
C GLY A 13 -0.97 -8.42 -39.94
N ALA A 14 0.25 -8.20 -40.44
CA ALA A 14 0.79 -8.97 -41.55
C ALA A 14 1.22 -10.37 -41.09
N PRO A 15 0.89 -11.47 -41.81
CA PRO A 15 1.30 -12.82 -41.44
C PRO A 15 2.83 -12.99 -41.42
N VAL A 16 3.35 -13.71 -40.41
CA VAL A 16 4.78 -14.03 -40.29
C VAL A 16 5.06 -15.40 -40.90
N GLY A 17 5.88 -15.43 -41.95
CA GLY A 17 6.23 -16.67 -42.67
C GLY A 17 7.29 -17.53 -41.99
N ASP A 18 8.27 -16.91 -41.33
CA ASP A 18 9.33 -17.59 -40.56
C ASP A 18 9.64 -16.80 -39.28
N ASN A 19 9.70 -17.49 -38.15
CA ASN A 19 10.04 -16.92 -36.84
C ASN A 19 11.21 -17.66 -36.17
N GLN A 20 11.90 -18.50 -36.94
CA GLN A 20 13.06 -19.30 -36.53
C GLN A 20 14.35 -18.73 -37.12
N ASN A 21 14.28 -18.13 -38.33
CA ASN A 21 15.46 -17.63 -39.06
C ASN A 21 15.29 -16.16 -39.46
N SER A 22 16.37 -15.39 -39.34
CA SER A 22 16.45 -14.04 -39.91
C SER A 22 16.77 -14.06 -41.41
N ILE A 23 16.45 -12.99 -42.12
CA ILE A 23 16.85 -12.82 -43.52
C ILE A 23 18.35 -12.53 -43.60
N THR A 24 19.11 -13.43 -44.24
CA THR A 24 20.56 -13.29 -44.45
C THR A 24 20.96 -13.42 -45.92
N ALA A 25 22.16 -12.91 -46.27
CA ALA A 25 22.76 -13.13 -47.59
C ALA A 25 23.35 -14.56 -47.73
N GLY A 26 22.48 -15.57 -47.83
CA GLY A 26 22.84 -16.99 -47.84
C GLY A 26 23.10 -17.54 -46.43
N HIS A 27 23.37 -18.85 -46.32
CA HIS A 27 23.42 -19.57 -45.03
C HIS A 27 24.48 -19.09 -44.03
N ARG A 28 25.51 -18.35 -44.48
CA ARG A 28 26.60 -17.81 -43.64
C ARG A 28 26.83 -16.31 -43.87
N GLY A 29 25.91 -15.62 -44.54
CA GLY A 29 26.02 -14.19 -44.81
C GLY A 29 25.46 -13.34 -43.67
N PRO A 30 25.67 -12.01 -43.70
CA PRO A 30 25.11 -11.10 -42.71
C PRO A 30 23.58 -11.02 -42.79
N THR A 31 22.95 -10.67 -41.66
CA THR A 31 21.53 -10.30 -41.59
C THR A 31 21.25 -9.00 -42.33
N LEU A 32 20.09 -8.92 -42.98
CA LEU A 32 19.67 -7.76 -43.75
C LEU A 32 18.71 -6.86 -42.98
N ILE A 33 18.86 -5.54 -43.10
CA ILE A 33 17.99 -4.55 -42.45
C ILE A 33 16.53 -4.61 -42.94
N GLN A 34 16.26 -5.27 -44.08
CA GLN A 34 14.91 -5.46 -44.61
C GLN A 34 14.07 -6.50 -43.84
N ASP A 35 14.66 -7.21 -42.87
CA ASP A 35 13.94 -8.13 -41.99
C ASP A 35 13.11 -7.35 -40.95
N VAL A 36 11.99 -6.77 -41.40
CA VAL A 36 11.16 -5.89 -40.57
C VAL A 36 10.51 -6.63 -39.40
N HIS A 37 10.27 -7.94 -39.52
CA HIS A 37 9.74 -8.76 -38.41
C HIS A 37 10.78 -8.90 -37.30
N LEU A 38 12.05 -9.20 -37.65
CA LEU A 38 13.15 -9.21 -36.68
C LEU A 38 13.27 -7.86 -35.97
N LEU A 39 13.29 -6.76 -36.73
CA LEU A 39 13.45 -5.42 -36.18
C LEU A 39 12.29 -5.03 -35.25
N GLU A 40 11.04 -5.27 -35.66
CA GLU A 40 9.85 -4.97 -34.86
C GLU A 40 9.83 -5.78 -33.57
N LYS A 41 10.07 -7.10 -33.66
CA LYS A 41 10.07 -8.01 -32.50
C LYS A 41 11.12 -7.61 -31.46
N LEU A 42 12.36 -7.35 -31.89
CA LEU A 42 13.43 -6.93 -30.98
C LEU A 42 13.18 -5.52 -30.41
N ALA A 43 12.63 -4.60 -31.20
CA ALA A 43 12.35 -3.25 -30.74
C ALA A 43 11.25 -3.21 -29.67
N HIS A 44 10.22 -4.06 -29.79
CA HIS A 44 9.18 -4.21 -28.78
C HIS A 44 9.73 -4.86 -27.51
N PHE A 45 10.50 -5.95 -27.65
CA PHE A 45 11.16 -6.62 -26.52
C PHE A 45 12.00 -5.66 -25.66
N ASN A 46 12.79 -4.79 -26.30
CA ASN A 46 13.60 -3.78 -25.62
C ASN A 46 12.80 -2.72 -24.83
N ARG A 47 11.46 -2.69 -24.98
CA ARG A 47 10.55 -1.70 -24.37
C ARG A 47 9.46 -2.33 -23.50
N GLU A 48 9.59 -3.61 -23.15
CA GLU A 48 8.63 -4.29 -22.28
C GLU A 48 8.66 -3.78 -20.83
N ARG A 49 9.78 -3.21 -20.36
CA ARG A 49 9.93 -2.76 -18.98
C ARG A 49 9.48 -1.31 -18.82
N VAL A 50 8.64 -1.08 -17.83
CA VAL A 50 8.32 0.25 -17.28
C VAL A 50 9.04 0.41 -15.93
N PRO A 51 9.22 1.64 -15.42
CA PRO A 51 9.74 1.81 -14.06
C PRO A 51 8.92 1.00 -13.06
N GLU A 52 9.58 0.31 -12.12
CA GLU A 52 8.88 -0.27 -10.98
C GLU A 52 8.31 0.82 -10.07
N ARG A 53 7.47 0.45 -9.12
CA ARG A 53 7.05 1.39 -8.06
C ARG A 53 8.25 1.75 -7.20
N VAL A 54 8.40 3.03 -6.86
CA VAL A 54 9.51 3.52 -6.02
C VAL A 54 9.56 2.81 -4.66
N VAL A 55 8.40 2.43 -4.13
CA VAL A 55 8.20 1.56 -2.96
C VAL A 55 7.14 0.53 -3.30
N HIS A 56 7.11 -0.60 -2.60
CA HIS A 56 6.15 -1.68 -2.86
C HIS A 56 6.26 -2.29 -4.27
N ALA A 57 7.48 -2.41 -4.79
CA ALA A 57 7.73 -2.94 -6.13
C ALA A 57 7.35 -4.42 -6.25
N LYS A 58 7.80 -5.28 -5.32
CA LYS A 58 7.43 -6.70 -5.28
C LYS A 58 6.03 -6.87 -4.70
N GLY A 59 5.15 -7.59 -5.40
CA GLY A 59 3.78 -7.82 -4.94
C GLY A 59 2.97 -8.78 -5.79
N ALA A 60 1.75 -9.07 -5.33
CA ALA A 60 0.79 -9.94 -6.00
C ALA A 60 -0.59 -9.29 -5.97
N GLY A 61 -1.42 -9.55 -6.99
CA GLY A 61 -2.76 -8.97 -7.08
C GLY A 61 -3.81 -9.98 -7.43
N ALA A 62 -5.05 -9.70 -7.04
CA ALA A 62 -6.21 -10.53 -7.31
C ALA A 62 -7.47 -9.68 -7.43
N HIS A 63 -8.43 -10.18 -8.19
CA HIS A 63 -9.79 -9.64 -8.27
C HIS A 63 -10.66 -10.27 -7.19
N GLY A 64 -11.77 -9.60 -6.89
CA GLY A 64 -12.75 -10.08 -5.95
C GLY A 64 -13.98 -9.19 -5.89
N TYR A 65 -14.70 -9.29 -4.79
CA TYR A 65 -15.80 -8.41 -4.46
C TYR A 65 -15.82 -8.06 -2.98
N PHE A 66 -16.43 -6.94 -2.66
CA PHE A 66 -16.82 -6.54 -1.32
C PHE A 66 -18.34 -6.63 -1.18
N GLU A 67 -18.82 -7.25 -0.11
CA GLU A 67 -20.24 -7.39 0.20
C GLU A 67 -20.55 -6.74 1.54
N VAL A 68 -21.50 -5.80 1.56
CA VAL A 68 -21.94 -5.14 2.80
C VAL A 68 -22.71 -6.14 3.66
N THR A 69 -22.37 -6.27 4.94
CA THR A 69 -23.06 -7.17 5.88
C THR A 69 -23.82 -6.42 6.96
N ASN A 70 -23.50 -5.15 7.18
CA ASN A 70 -24.11 -4.31 8.22
C ASN A 70 -24.40 -2.91 7.69
N ASP A 71 -25.53 -2.36 8.11
CA ASP A 71 -25.93 -0.99 7.75
C ASP A 71 -25.06 0.03 8.50
N VAL A 72 -24.33 0.84 7.72
CA VAL A 72 -23.50 1.97 8.18
C VAL A 72 -23.95 3.31 7.59
N SER A 73 -25.13 3.36 6.96
CA SER A 73 -25.67 4.55 6.27
C SER A 73 -25.86 5.75 7.20
N LYS A 74 -25.99 5.52 8.51
CA LYS A 74 -26.00 6.59 9.52
C LYS A 74 -24.69 7.37 9.61
N TYR A 75 -23.58 6.81 9.12
CA TYR A 75 -22.25 7.42 9.23
C TYR A 75 -21.70 7.91 7.89
N THR A 76 -22.08 7.27 6.78
CA THR A 76 -21.56 7.61 5.45
C THR A 76 -22.65 7.52 4.38
N LYS A 77 -22.60 8.44 3.41
CA LYS A 77 -23.43 8.41 2.20
C LYS A 77 -22.80 7.63 1.03
N ALA A 78 -21.66 6.97 1.23
CA ALA A 78 -20.95 6.26 0.16
C ALA A 78 -21.82 5.14 -0.43
N ASP A 79 -22.08 5.22 -1.74
CA ASP A 79 -23.05 4.34 -2.40
C ASP A 79 -22.71 2.85 -2.31
N PHE A 80 -21.42 2.48 -2.32
CA PHE A 80 -21.02 1.08 -2.21
C PHE A 80 -21.28 0.45 -0.83
N LEU A 81 -21.64 1.27 0.16
CA LEU A 81 -21.99 0.88 1.54
C LEU A 81 -23.48 1.06 1.85
N SER A 82 -24.30 1.43 0.86
CA SER A 82 -25.67 1.93 1.08
C SER A 82 -26.70 0.85 1.46
N GLU A 83 -26.44 -0.43 1.15
CA GLU A 83 -27.39 -1.51 1.35
C GLU A 83 -26.69 -2.81 1.74
N VAL A 84 -27.21 -3.49 2.77
CA VAL A 84 -26.76 -4.83 3.17
C VAL A 84 -27.00 -5.83 2.04
N GLY A 85 -25.96 -6.58 1.68
CA GLY A 85 -25.97 -7.51 0.54
C GLY A 85 -25.51 -6.87 -0.78
N LYS A 86 -25.32 -5.55 -0.84
CA LYS A 86 -24.75 -4.90 -2.02
C LYS A 86 -23.33 -5.40 -2.25
N LYS A 87 -23.06 -5.84 -3.50
CA LYS A 87 -21.75 -6.34 -3.93
C LYS A 87 -21.07 -5.34 -4.85
N THR A 88 -19.84 -4.99 -4.51
CA THR A 88 -18.99 -4.09 -5.30
C THR A 88 -17.77 -4.85 -5.80
N PRO A 89 -17.57 -4.96 -7.12
CA PRO A 89 -16.35 -5.53 -7.67
C PRO A 89 -15.13 -4.77 -7.17
N MET A 90 -14.03 -5.47 -6.95
CA MET A 90 -12.79 -4.85 -6.50
C MET A 90 -11.54 -5.56 -7.01
N PHE A 91 -10.41 -4.85 -6.91
CA PHE A 91 -9.08 -5.39 -7.13
C PHE A 91 -8.20 -5.05 -5.94
N ILE A 92 -7.39 -6.02 -5.50
CA ILE A 92 -6.41 -5.82 -4.43
C ILE A 92 -5.00 -6.07 -4.95
N ARG A 93 -4.03 -5.30 -4.45
CA ARG A 93 -2.62 -5.60 -4.57
C ARG A 93 -1.96 -5.64 -3.20
N PHE A 94 -1.34 -6.77 -2.91
CA PHE A 94 -0.43 -6.94 -1.80
C PHE A 94 1.01 -6.72 -2.22
N SER A 95 1.90 -6.39 -1.28
CA SER A 95 3.31 -6.15 -1.58
C SER A 95 4.19 -6.18 -0.33
N THR A 96 5.51 -6.33 -0.49
CA THR A 96 6.50 -5.85 0.48
C THR A 96 6.67 -4.32 0.31
N VAL A 97 7.64 -3.66 0.96
CA VAL A 97 7.86 -2.21 0.87
C VAL A 97 9.21 -1.88 0.23
N ALA A 98 10.30 -2.33 0.84
CA ALA A 98 11.64 -1.83 0.52
C ALA A 98 12.27 -2.51 -0.70
N GLY A 99 11.98 -3.81 -0.88
CA GLY A 99 12.53 -4.64 -1.95
C GLY A 99 12.09 -4.21 -3.35
N GLU A 100 12.99 -4.36 -4.31
CA GLU A 100 12.76 -4.13 -5.74
C GLU A 100 11.96 -5.29 -6.37
N LEU A 101 11.58 -5.19 -7.65
CA LEU A 101 10.67 -6.14 -8.33
C LEU A 101 11.06 -7.61 -8.22
N GLY A 102 12.36 -7.93 -8.15
CA GLY A 102 12.88 -9.30 -8.03
C GLY A 102 13.28 -9.72 -6.62
N SER A 103 12.94 -8.93 -5.59
CA SER A 103 13.24 -9.27 -4.20
C SER A 103 12.37 -10.41 -3.67
N ALA A 104 12.78 -11.03 -2.56
CA ALA A 104 12.06 -12.15 -1.95
C ALA A 104 10.80 -11.69 -1.19
N ASP A 105 9.77 -12.53 -1.20
CA ASP A 105 8.48 -12.30 -0.54
C ASP A 105 8.52 -12.47 0.99
N THR A 106 9.35 -13.40 1.48
CA THR A 106 9.40 -13.84 2.89
C THR A 106 10.46 -13.08 3.69
N VAL A 107 10.45 -11.74 3.60
CA VAL A 107 11.38 -10.86 4.32
C VAL A 107 10.66 -10.05 5.41
N ARG A 108 11.40 -9.60 6.44
CA ARG A 108 10.86 -8.69 7.46
C ARG A 108 10.60 -7.31 6.86
N ASP A 109 9.32 -6.96 6.75
CA ASP A 109 8.87 -5.71 6.13
C ASP A 109 7.37 -5.50 6.47
N PRO A 110 6.80 -4.29 6.49
CA PRO A 110 5.36 -4.16 6.37
C PRO A 110 4.88 -4.81 5.06
N ARG A 111 3.59 -5.13 4.99
CA ARG A 111 2.96 -5.55 3.74
C ARG A 111 1.94 -4.53 3.28
N GLY A 112 2.03 -4.10 2.03
CA GLY A 112 1.01 -3.29 1.39
C GLY A 112 -0.30 -4.07 1.28
N PHE A 113 -1.42 -3.37 1.51
CA PHE A 113 -2.78 -3.89 1.44
C PHE A 113 -3.64 -2.85 0.70
N ALA A 114 -3.48 -2.75 -0.61
CA ALA A 114 -4.11 -1.72 -1.43
C ALA A 114 -5.36 -2.25 -2.13
N VAL A 115 -6.53 -1.69 -1.81
CA VAL A 115 -7.83 -2.11 -2.35
C VAL A 115 -8.42 -1.01 -3.22
N LYS A 116 -8.86 -1.38 -4.43
CA LYS A 116 -9.64 -0.53 -5.35
C LYS A 116 -11.05 -1.09 -5.43
N PHE A 117 -12.04 -0.30 -5.01
CA PHE A 117 -13.46 -0.60 -5.17
C PHE A 117 -13.96 0.09 -6.43
N TYR A 118 -14.54 -0.67 -7.36
CA TYR A 118 -15.17 -0.12 -8.56
C TYR A 118 -16.63 0.22 -8.25
N THR A 119 -16.87 1.38 -7.63
CA THR A 119 -18.21 1.82 -7.21
C THR A 119 -18.99 2.44 -8.37
N GLU A 120 -20.27 2.70 -8.16
CA GLU A 120 -21.13 3.39 -9.14
C GLU A 120 -20.84 4.90 -9.23
N GLU A 121 -20.14 5.45 -8.24
CA GLU A 121 -19.78 6.87 -8.12
C GLU A 121 -18.28 7.14 -8.40
N GLY A 122 -17.56 6.13 -8.90
CA GLY A 122 -16.14 6.21 -9.23
C GLY A 122 -15.32 5.09 -8.58
N ASN A 123 -14.00 5.16 -8.71
CA ASN A 123 -13.14 4.26 -7.98
C ASN A 123 -12.87 4.83 -6.58
N TYR A 124 -13.03 4.02 -5.54
CA TYR A 124 -12.51 4.32 -4.21
C TYR A 124 -11.25 3.48 -3.97
N ASP A 125 -10.12 4.12 -3.66
CA ASP A 125 -8.88 3.41 -3.33
C ASP A 125 -8.55 3.55 -1.85
N LEU A 126 -8.58 2.43 -1.14
CA LEU A 126 -8.09 2.32 0.23
C LEU A 126 -6.69 1.70 0.22
N VAL A 127 -5.68 2.55 0.25
CA VAL A 127 -4.27 2.15 0.10
C VAL A 127 -3.64 1.91 1.46
N GLY A 128 -3.94 0.74 2.03
CA GLY A 128 -3.55 0.34 3.38
C GLY A 128 -2.23 -0.43 3.48
N ASN A 129 -1.93 -0.86 4.70
CA ASN A 129 -0.85 -1.78 5.06
C ASN A 129 -1.37 -2.87 6.01
N ASN A 130 -0.56 -3.88 6.29
CA ASN A 130 -0.84 -4.91 7.31
C ASN A 130 -0.59 -4.44 8.75
N THR A 131 -0.36 -3.14 8.95
CA THR A 131 -0.15 -2.49 10.24
C THR A 131 -1.10 -1.29 10.42
N PRO A 132 -1.66 -1.06 11.62
CA PRO A 132 -2.53 0.08 11.88
C PRO A 132 -1.79 1.42 12.04
N VAL A 133 -0.46 1.42 12.10
CA VAL A 133 0.37 2.61 12.31
C VAL A 133 1.51 2.70 11.28
N PHE A 134 2.27 3.79 11.31
CA PHE A 134 3.44 3.98 10.45
C PHE A 134 4.66 4.51 11.21
N PHE A 135 5.83 4.51 10.58
CA PHE A 135 7.11 4.88 11.21
C PHE A 135 7.27 6.39 11.46
N ILE A 136 6.57 7.21 10.68
CA ILE A 136 6.68 8.66 10.68
C ILE A 136 5.28 9.26 10.61
N ARG A 137 5.12 10.45 11.20
CA ARG A 137 3.86 11.19 11.26
C ARG A 137 3.78 12.41 10.35
N ASP A 138 4.83 12.69 9.57
CA ASP A 138 4.83 13.77 8.59
C ASP A 138 5.42 13.31 7.26
N ALA A 139 4.70 13.59 6.17
CA ALA A 139 5.04 13.13 4.82
C ALA A 139 6.38 13.69 4.33
N ILE A 140 6.84 14.82 4.85
CA ILE A 140 8.12 15.41 4.46
C ILE A 140 9.31 14.47 4.75
N LYS A 141 9.21 13.63 5.79
CA LYS A 141 10.24 12.64 6.16
C LYS A 141 10.20 11.37 5.30
N PHE A 142 9.18 11.19 4.45
CA PHE A 142 8.98 9.94 3.73
C PHE A 142 10.13 9.60 2.77
N PRO A 143 10.66 10.54 1.95
CA PRO A 143 11.82 10.23 1.10
C PRO A 143 13.06 9.85 1.93
N ASP A 144 13.35 10.57 3.02
CA ASP A 144 14.50 10.27 3.89
C ASP A 144 14.36 8.88 4.53
N PHE A 145 13.19 8.57 5.07
CA PHE A 145 12.88 7.24 5.60
C PHE A 145 13.04 6.15 4.53
N ILE A 146 12.50 6.34 3.32
CA ILE A 146 12.63 5.32 2.28
C ILE A 146 14.08 5.15 1.83
N HIS A 147 14.89 6.22 1.79
CA HIS A 147 16.32 6.10 1.52
C HIS A 147 17.02 5.22 2.57
N THR A 148 16.67 5.35 3.86
CA THR A 148 17.30 4.57 4.95
C THR A 148 16.92 3.09 4.93
N GLN A 149 15.74 2.76 4.38
CA GLN A 149 15.28 1.37 4.24
C GLN A 149 15.74 0.69 2.94
N LYS A 150 16.29 1.46 1.99
CA LYS A 150 16.76 0.97 0.71
C LYS A 150 18.28 0.85 0.70
N ARG A 151 18.89 1.03 -0.46
CA ARG A 151 20.28 0.70 -0.73
C ARG A 151 21.15 1.92 -0.48
N HIS A 152 22.26 1.74 0.22
CA HIS A 152 23.29 2.77 0.37
C HIS A 152 23.78 3.22 -1.02
N PRO A 153 23.89 4.53 -1.27
CA PRO A 153 24.12 5.08 -2.61
C PRO A 153 25.46 4.67 -3.23
N GLN A 154 26.48 4.40 -2.41
CA GLN A 154 27.80 3.95 -2.91
C GLN A 154 27.91 2.44 -3.09
N THR A 155 27.40 1.64 -2.15
CA THR A 155 27.63 0.18 -2.12
C THR A 155 26.51 -0.59 -2.80
N HIS A 156 25.34 0.04 -2.96
CA HIS A 156 24.11 -0.57 -3.44
C HIS A 156 23.61 -1.74 -2.57
N LEU A 157 24.08 -1.84 -1.32
CA LEU A 157 23.66 -2.82 -0.32
C LEU A 157 22.68 -2.19 0.68
N LYS A 158 21.91 -3.02 1.40
CA LYS A 158 21.19 -2.57 2.61
C LYS A 158 22.23 -2.23 3.69
N ASP A 159 21.97 -1.20 4.50
CA ASP A 159 22.92 -0.69 5.48
C ASP A 159 22.23 -0.45 6.83
N PRO A 160 22.49 -1.30 7.84
CA PRO A 160 21.94 -1.12 9.19
C PRO A 160 22.28 0.24 9.82
N ASN A 161 23.42 0.86 9.46
CA ASN A 161 23.77 2.18 9.99
C ASN A 161 22.76 3.23 9.52
N MET A 162 22.43 3.25 8.23
CA MET A 162 21.43 4.18 7.68
C MET A 162 20.07 4.00 8.36
N THR A 163 19.62 2.75 8.47
CA THR A 163 18.33 2.41 9.06
C THR A 163 18.24 2.82 10.54
N TRP A 164 19.22 2.40 11.35
CA TRP A 164 19.18 2.64 12.79
C TRP A 164 19.57 4.06 13.20
N ASP A 165 20.38 4.78 12.42
CA ASP A 165 20.63 6.19 12.68
C ASP A 165 19.34 7.01 12.52
N PHE A 166 18.58 6.79 11.45
CA PHE A 166 17.30 7.46 11.25
C PHE A 166 16.27 7.13 12.33
N TRP A 167 16.08 5.83 12.64
CA TRP A 167 15.12 5.42 13.68
C TRP A 167 15.48 5.93 15.07
N SER A 168 16.76 5.91 15.43
CA SER A 168 17.21 6.44 16.74
C SER A 168 17.05 7.95 16.89
N LEU A 169 17.00 8.70 15.78
CA LEU A 169 16.70 10.14 15.73
C LEU A 169 15.22 10.46 15.52
N SER A 170 14.40 9.43 15.27
CA SER A 170 12.97 9.55 14.97
C SER A 170 12.16 8.69 15.93
N PRO A 171 12.08 9.05 17.23
CA PRO A 171 11.45 8.22 18.25
C PRO A 171 9.97 7.93 17.97
N GLU A 172 9.28 8.73 17.15
CA GLU A 172 7.91 8.43 16.71
C GLU A 172 7.80 7.08 15.98
N SER A 173 8.91 6.54 15.45
CA SER A 173 8.98 5.25 14.78
C SER A 173 8.84 4.05 15.72
N LEU A 174 9.03 4.23 17.03
CA LEU A 174 9.10 3.16 18.02
C LEU A 174 7.92 2.19 17.94
N HIS A 175 6.70 2.70 17.76
CA HIS A 175 5.52 1.84 17.72
C HIS A 175 5.54 0.91 16.52
N GLN A 176 5.86 1.45 15.34
CA GLN A 176 5.90 0.66 14.12
C GLN A 176 7.11 -0.27 14.07
N ILE A 177 8.29 0.12 14.57
CA ILE A 177 9.45 -0.80 14.61
C ILE A 177 9.23 -1.95 15.60
N THR A 178 8.48 -1.74 16.69
CA THR A 178 8.04 -2.81 17.60
C THR A 178 7.13 -3.81 16.89
N ILE A 179 6.16 -3.34 16.09
CA ILE A 179 5.31 -4.23 15.26
C ILE A 179 6.17 -4.96 14.22
N LEU A 180 7.07 -4.25 13.54
CA LEU A 180 7.92 -4.80 12.49
C LEU A 180 8.86 -5.92 12.99
N HIS A 181 9.41 -5.78 14.21
CA HIS A 181 10.32 -6.76 14.78
C HIS A 181 9.60 -7.84 15.61
N SER A 182 8.28 -7.73 15.81
CA SER A 182 7.47 -8.83 16.30
C SER A 182 7.38 -9.97 15.28
N ASP A 183 6.76 -11.08 15.65
CA ASP A 183 6.48 -12.20 14.74
C ASP A 183 5.68 -11.73 13.50
N ARG A 184 4.84 -10.70 13.64
CA ARG A 184 4.02 -10.16 12.53
C ARG A 184 4.83 -9.42 11.45
N GLY A 185 6.14 -9.24 11.66
CA GLY A 185 7.05 -8.69 10.66
C GLY A 185 7.21 -9.57 9.42
N ILE A 186 6.93 -10.87 9.53
CA ILE A 186 6.99 -11.83 8.43
C ILE A 186 5.71 -12.67 8.44
N PRO A 187 4.62 -12.19 7.82
CA PRO A 187 3.40 -12.98 7.68
C PRO A 187 3.67 -14.30 6.96
N ALA A 188 2.97 -15.37 7.35
CA ALA A 188 3.12 -16.70 6.75
C ALA A 188 2.77 -16.69 5.27
N THR A 189 1.68 -16.02 4.91
CA THR A 189 1.29 -15.76 3.52
C THR A 189 0.50 -14.46 3.44
N LEU A 190 0.19 -14.00 2.23
CA LEU A 190 -0.62 -12.78 2.04
C LEU A 190 -2.04 -12.89 2.61
N ARG A 191 -2.53 -14.12 2.80
CA ARG A 191 -3.88 -14.44 3.28
C ARG A 191 -3.97 -14.46 4.81
N HIS A 192 -2.84 -14.66 5.51
CA HIS A 192 -2.79 -14.83 6.97
C HIS A 192 -2.34 -13.55 7.71
N GLN A 193 -2.77 -12.40 7.19
CA GLN A 193 -2.46 -11.08 7.77
C GLN A 193 -3.71 -10.19 7.75
N ASN A 194 -3.79 -9.25 8.68
CA ASN A 194 -4.79 -8.19 8.62
C ASN A 194 -4.41 -7.12 7.59
N GLY A 195 -5.37 -6.27 7.24
CA GLY A 195 -5.16 -5.02 6.53
C GLY A 195 -5.74 -3.85 7.33
N TYR A 196 -5.19 -2.66 7.14
CA TYR A 196 -5.62 -1.45 7.83
C TYR A 196 -5.50 -0.26 6.89
N GLY A 197 -6.41 0.70 7.01
CA GLY A 197 -6.23 2.01 6.37
C GLY A 197 -5.09 2.83 6.99
N SER A 198 -4.69 2.47 8.22
CA SER A 198 -3.73 3.13 9.11
C SER A 198 -4.14 4.55 9.51
N HIS A 199 -4.34 5.43 8.54
CA HIS A 199 -4.80 6.80 8.76
C HIS A 199 -6.20 6.86 9.34
N THR A 200 -6.46 7.97 10.02
CA THR A 200 -7.83 8.44 10.23
C THR A 200 -8.36 9.00 8.91
N PHE A 201 -9.59 8.63 8.56
CA PHE A 201 -10.34 9.21 7.46
C PHE A 201 -11.61 9.87 7.99
N LYS A 202 -12.36 10.57 7.15
CA LYS A 202 -13.64 11.18 7.51
C LYS A 202 -14.76 10.53 6.71
N TRP A 203 -15.77 10.03 7.38
CA TRP A 203 -17.05 9.63 6.79
C TRP A 203 -18.06 10.76 6.97
N VAL A 204 -18.90 10.98 5.96
CA VAL A 204 -19.95 12.00 5.97
C VAL A 204 -21.26 11.36 5.57
N ASN A 205 -22.29 11.47 6.40
CA ASN A 205 -23.61 10.91 6.11
C ASN A 205 -24.44 11.81 5.18
N LYS A 206 -25.66 11.39 4.84
CA LYS A 206 -26.56 12.12 3.94
C LYS A 206 -27.00 13.49 4.48
N ASP A 207 -26.98 13.66 5.81
CA ASP A 207 -27.39 14.88 6.51
C ASP A 207 -26.21 15.86 6.68
N GLY A 208 -25.02 15.48 6.20
CA GLY A 208 -23.79 16.29 6.26
C GLY A 208 -23.02 16.14 7.57
N GLU A 209 -23.41 15.24 8.46
CA GLU A 209 -22.70 14.98 9.72
C GLU A 209 -21.42 14.18 9.46
N ALA A 210 -20.32 14.60 10.10
CA ALA A 210 -19.00 14.02 9.92
C ALA A 210 -18.57 13.13 11.10
N PHE A 211 -17.88 12.03 10.76
CA PHE A 211 -17.31 11.08 11.70
C PHE A 211 -15.89 10.74 11.29
N TYR A 212 -14.95 10.71 12.23
CA TYR A 212 -13.63 10.18 11.98
C TYR A 212 -13.63 8.67 12.09
N ILE A 213 -12.96 7.99 11.16
CA ILE A 213 -12.95 6.53 11.09
C ILE A 213 -11.55 5.95 10.88
N LYS A 214 -11.36 4.72 11.34
CA LYS A 214 -10.17 3.87 11.05
C LYS A 214 -10.65 2.56 10.45
N TYR A 215 -10.08 2.14 9.32
CA TYR A 215 -10.42 0.87 8.65
C TYR A 215 -9.58 -0.30 9.15
N HIS A 216 -10.23 -1.46 9.34
CA HIS A 216 -9.62 -2.71 9.79
C HIS A 216 -10.16 -3.91 8.99
N PHE A 217 -9.36 -4.48 8.10
CA PHE A 217 -9.64 -5.77 7.46
C PHE A 217 -9.06 -6.88 8.32
N LYS A 218 -9.93 -7.69 8.96
CA LYS A 218 -9.50 -8.84 9.75
C LYS A 218 -9.51 -10.09 8.88
N THR A 219 -8.39 -10.82 8.81
CA THR A 219 -8.31 -12.06 8.01
C THR A 219 -9.23 -13.12 8.59
N ASP A 220 -9.98 -13.79 7.72
CA ASP A 220 -10.81 -14.94 8.12
C ASP A 220 -10.01 -16.26 8.14
N GLN A 221 -8.75 -16.25 7.70
CA GLN A 221 -7.85 -17.41 7.67
C GLN A 221 -7.06 -17.56 8.99
N GLY A 222 -7.14 -16.54 9.85
CA GLY A 222 -6.35 -16.41 11.07
C GLY A 222 -4.95 -15.85 10.79
N ILE A 223 -4.40 -15.12 11.77
CA ILE A 223 -3.04 -14.62 11.71
C ILE A 223 -2.06 -15.79 11.82
N LYS A 224 -1.09 -15.85 10.92
CA LYS A 224 0.06 -16.77 10.98
C LYS A 224 1.30 -16.04 10.49
N ASN A 225 2.44 -16.36 11.08
CA ASN A 225 3.73 -15.75 10.79
C ASN A 225 4.77 -16.84 10.47
N LEU A 226 5.88 -16.47 9.83
CA LEU A 226 7.04 -17.34 9.65
C LEU A 226 8.04 -17.14 10.78
N ASP A 227 8.62 -18.25 11.21
CA ASP A 227 9.90 -18.25 11.91
C ASP A 227 11.00 -17.68 10.99
N VAL A 228 12.00 -17.01 11.57
CA VAL A 228 13.05 -16.30 10.81
C VAL A 228 13.87 -17.25 9.94
N ASP A 229 14.28 -18.41 10.48
CA ASP A 229 15.10 -19.37 9.72
C ASP A 229 14.33 -19.97 8.54
N LEU A 230 13.04 -20.22 8.74
CA LEU A 230 12.16 -20.69 7.66
C LEU A 230 11.97 -19.61 6.59
N ALA A 231 11.79 -18.36 7.01
CA ALA A 231 11.64 -17.22 6.11
C ALA A 231 12.89 -17.02 5.23
N ASP A 232 14.08 -17.11 5.81
CA ASP A 232 15.36 -17.03 5.10
C ASP A 232 15.56 -18.18 4.11
N LYS A 233 15.21 -19.41 4.52
CA LYS A 233 15.23 -20.57 3.63
C LYS A 233 14.29 -20.39 2.44
N LEU A 234 13.06 -19.91 2.68
CA LEU A 234 12.09 -19.66 1.62
C LEU A 234 12.55 -18.52 0.71
N ALA A 235 13.16 -17.46 1.25
CA ALA A 235 13.66 -16.35 0.45
C ALA A 235 14.71 -16.80 -0.58
N GLY A 236 15.53 -17.81 -0.24
CA GLY A 236 16.52 -18.40 -1.16
C GLY A 236 15.96 -19.47 -2.10
N THR A 237 14.96 -20.25 -1.67
CA THR A 237 14.45 -21.40 -2.44
C THR A 237 13.20 -21.09 -3.28
N ASN A 238 12.40 -20.13 -2.86
CA ASN A 238 11.20 -19.65 -3.53
C ASN A 238 10.97 -18.16 -3.21
N PRO A 239 11.66 -17.23 -3.90
CA PRO A 239 11.50 -15.79 -3.65
C PRO A 239 10.10 -15.25 -3.98
N ASP A 240 9.25 -16.04 -4.66
CA ASP A 240 7.89 -15.70 -5.06
C ASP A 240 6.82 -16.44 -4.23
N TYR A 241 7.20 -16.98 -3.06
CA TYR A 241 6.37 -17.84 -2.23
C TYR A 241 4.98 -17.26 -1.88
N HIS A 242 4.90 -15.96 -1.57
CA HIS A 242 3.62 -15.32 -1.26
C HIS A 242 2.74 -15.15 -2.50
N THR A 243 3.37 -14.82 -3.63
CA THR A 243 2.70 -14.72 -4.93
C THR A 243 2.13 -16.07 -5.35
N GLU A 244 2.92 -17.13 -5.20
CA GLU A 244 2.51 -18.51 -5.49
C GLU A 244 1.37 -18.98 -4.58
N ASP A 245 1.44 -18.75 -3.25
CA ASP A 245 0.37 -19.12 -2.31
C ASP A 245 -0.98 -18.48 -2.70
N LEU A 246 -0.98 -17.16 -2.98
CA LEU A 246 -2.20 -16.46 -3.33
C LEU A 246 -2.80 -16.99 -4.65
N PHE A 247 -1.95 -17.14 -5.66
CA PHE A 247 -2.39 -17.63 -6.98
C PHE A 247 -2.99 -19.03 -6.88
N ASN A 248 -2.27 -19.97 -6.25
CA ASN A 248 -2.72 -21.36 -6.12
C ASN A 248 -3.99 -21.47 -5.29
N SER A 249 -4.08 -20.73 -4.17
CA SER A 249 -5.29 -20.73 -3.34
C SER A 249 -6.53 -20.32 -4.11
N ILE A 250 -6.45 -19.27 -4.94
CA ILE A 250 -7.57 -18.85 -5.77
C ILE A 250 -7.85 -19.84 -6.90
N ALA A 251 -6.82 -20.36 -7.57
CA ALA A 251 -6.98 -21.33 -8.65
C ALA A 251 -7.64 -22.65 -8.18
N GLU A 252 -7.42 -23.03 -6.92
CA GLU A 252 -8.00 -24.21 -6.28
C GLU A 252 -9.40 -23.97 -5.66
N GLY A 253 -9.92 -22.74 -5.73
CA GLY A 253 -11.21 -22.38 -5.13
C GLY A 253 -11.17 -22.10 -3.63
N ASN A 254 -9.98 -22.04 -3.03
CA ASN A 254 -9.75 -21.69 -1.62
C ASN A 254 -9.67 -20.17 -1.45
N TYR A 255 -10.76 -19.48 -1.78
CA TYR A 255 -10.83 -18.02 -1.84
C TYR A 255 -10.58 -17.37 -0.47
N PRO A 256 -9.50 -16.57 -0.32
CA PRO A 256 -9.28 -15.83 0.91
C PRO A 256 -10.27 -14.67 1.04
N SER A 257 -10.59 -14.35 2.29
CA SER A 257 -11.54 -13.32 2.67
C SER A 257 -11.14 -12.59 3.94
N TRP A 258 -11.61 -11.35 4.04
CA TRP A 258 -11.40 -10.47 5.19
C TRP A 258 -12.71 -9.78 5.56
N THR A 259 -13.03 -9.73 6.85
CA THR A 259 -14.11 -8.90 7.37
C THR A 259 -13.63 -7.47 7.60
N LEU A 260 -14.24 -6.51 6.90
CA LEU A 260 -14.02 -5.09 7.14
C LEU A 260 -14.78 -4.66 8.39
N LYS A 261 -14.03 -4.04 9.30
CA LYS A 261 -14.53 -3.35 10.47
C LYS A 261 -14.00 -1.93 10.51
N VAL A 262 -14.72 -1.04 11.19
CA VAL A 262 -14.31 0.35 11.40
C VAL A 262 -14.38 0.72 12.88
N GLN A 263 -13.49 1.59 13.32
CA GLN A 263 -13.72 2.40 14.52
C GLN A 263 -14.35 3.73 14.09
N ILE A 264 -15.24 4.29 14.90
CA ILE A 264 -16.00 5.49 14.57
C ILE A 264 -15.93 6.46 15.75
N MET A 265 -15.31 7.61 15.53
CA MET A 265 -15.16 8.70 16.47
C MET A 265 -16.01 9.89 16.00
N PRO A 266 -16.98 10.38 16.78
CA PRO A 266 -17.66 11.63 16.51
C PRO A 266 -16.66 12.79 16.32
N GLU A 267 -16.91 13.70 15.38
CA GLU A 267 -15.97 14.80 15.10
C GLU A 267 -15.68 15.67 16.34
N ALA A 268 -16.67 15.86 17.21
CA ALA A 268 -16.52 16.63 18.45
C ALA A 268 -15.53 16.01 19.44
N ASP A 269 -15.41 14.67 19.45
CA ASP A 269 -14.55 13.95 20.40
C ASP A 269 -13.07 14.14 20.05
N ALA A 270 -12.75 14.33 18.76
CA ALA A 270 -11.39 14.52 18.28
C ALA A 270 -10.68 15.71 18.94
N LYS A 271 -11.42 16.78 19.27
CA LYS A 271 -10.87 18.02 19.84
C LYS A 271 -10.25 17.84 21.23
N ASN A 272 -10.75 16.88 22.01
CA ASN A 272 -10.34 16.66 23.41
C ASN A 272 -9.80 15.24 23.64
N TYR A 273 -9.57 14.47 22.57
CA TYR A 273 -9.05 13.13 22.70
C TYR A 273 -7.60 13.15 23.20
N ARG A 274 -7.24 12.23 24.09
CA ARG A 274 -5.94 12.25 24.80
C ARG A 274 -4.71 12.03 23.90
N TYR A 275 -4.94 11.48 22.70
CA TYR A 275 -3.94 11.37 21.65
C TYR A 275 -4.40 12.25 20.50
N ASP A 276 -3.47 12.77 19.71
CA ASP A 276 -3.84 13.32 18.41
C ASP A 276 -4.47 12.20 17.57
N PRO A 277 -5.77 12.26 17.24
CA PRO A 277 -6.43 11.20 16.52
C PRO A 277 -5.94 11.08 15.07
N PHE A 278 -5.16 12.06 14.58
CA PHE A 278 -4.59 12.14 13.24
C PHE A 278 -3.08 11.84 13.21
N ASP A 279 -2.47 11.50 14.35
CA ASP A 279 -1.10 10.96 14.39
C ASP A 279 -1.11 9.48 13.95
N VAL A 280 -0.60 9.19 12.74
CA VAL A 280 -0.55 7.82 12.20
C VAL A 280 0.39 6.89 12.97
N THR A 281 1.21 7.39 13.91
CA THR A 281 1.99 6.52 14.82
C THR A 281 1.14 5.99 15.98
N LYS A 282 -0.13 6.42 16.09
CA LYS A 282 -1.04 6.06 17.17
C LYS A 282 -2.24 5.25 16.68
N VAL A 283 -2.67 4.31 17.51
CA VAL A 283 -3.97 3.64 17.41
C VAL A 283 -5.00 4.29 18.33
N TRP A 284 -6.27 4.08 18.03
CA TRP A 284 -7.35 4.33 18.98
C TRP A 284 -7.61 3.03 19.74
N PRO A 285 -7.49 3.00 21.08
CA PRO A 285 -7.78 1.79 21.83
C PRO A 285 -9.19 1.28 21.56
N HIS A 286 -9.32 -0.02 21.33
CA HIS A 286 -10.61 -0.64 21.02
C HIS A 286 -11.60 -0.54 22.20
N SER A 287 -11.12 -0.30 23.42
CA SER A 287 -11.95 -0.02 24.60
C SER A 287 -12.74 1.27 24.46
N ASP A 288 -12.18 2.26 23.76
CA ASP A 288 -12.75 3.60 23.65
C ASP A 288 -13.64 3.68 22.41
N TYR A 289 -13.13 3.12 21.30
CA TYR A 289 -13.85 3.03 20.03
C TYR A 289 -13.85 1.58 19.55
N PRO A 290 -14.87 0.78 19.91
CA PRO A 290 -14.98 -0.61 19.49
C PRO A 290 -15.09 -0.77 17.98
N LEU A 291 -14.72 -1.96 17.48
CA LEU A 291 -14.86 -2.31 16.07
C LEU A 291 -16.32 -2.55 15.71
N VAL A 292 -16.81 -1.81 14.72
CA VAL A 292 -18.13 -1.98 14.09
C VAL A 292 -17.92 -2.72 12.76
N GLU A 293 -18.62 -3.83 12.56
CA GLU A 293 -18.57 -4.58 11.30
C GLU A 293 -19.29 -3.83 10.18
N VAL A 294 -18.73 -3.91 8.96
CA VAL A 294 -19.26 -3.23 7.77
C VAL A 294 -19.61 -4.24 6.68
N GLY A 295 -18.69 -5.14 6.37
CA GLY A 295 -18.84 -6.06 5.24
C GLY A 295 -17.68 -7.03 5.11
N LYS A 296 -17.70 -7.81 4.04
CA LYS A 296 -16.74 -8.86 3.77
C LYS A 296 -16.14 -8.72 2.37
N MET A 297 -14.82 -8.74 2.31
CA MET A 297 -14.04 -8.83 1.07
C MET A 297 -13.71 -10.30 0.79
N VAL A 298 -13.88 -10.75 -0.46
CA VAL A 298 -13.51 -12.09 -0.94
C VAL A 298 -12.71 -11.96 -2.23
N LEU A 299 -11.57 -12.67 -2.33
CA LEU A 299 -10.75 -12.72 -3.54
C LEU A 299 -10.99 -14.03 -4.27
N ASP A 300 -11.59 -13.97 -5.45
CA ASP A 300 -12.13 -15.12 -6.15
C ASP A 300 -11.57 -15.33 -7.57
N ARG A 301 -10.70 -14.43 -8.04
CA ARG A 301 -10.19 -14.51 -9.41
C ARG A 301 -8.77 -13.97 -9.55
N ASN A 302 -7.90 -14.81 -10.11
CA ASN A 302 -6.54 -14.40 -10.47
C ASN A 302 -6.56 -13.45 -11.69
N PRO A 303 -5.55 -12.56 -11.81
CA PRO A 303 -5.33 -11.80 -13.03
C PRO A 303 -5.10 -12.75 -14.22
N GLU A 304 -5.59 -12.37 -15.40
CA GLU A 304 -5.29 -13.08 -16.65
C GLU A 304 -3.87 -12.74 -17.14
N ASN A 305 -3.42 -11.50 -16.91
CA ASN A 305 -2.06 -11.06 -17.19
C ASN A 305 -1.50 -10.19 -16.07
N TYR A 306 -0.45 -10.68 -15.40
CA TYR A 306 0.19 -9.99 -14.28
C TYR A 306 0.66 -8.57 -14.65
N PHE A 307 1.29 -8.37 -15.81
CA PHE A 307 1.78 -7.05 -16.17
C PHE A 307 0.64 -6.05 -16.41
N ALA A 308 -0.38 -6.45 -17.17
CA ALA A 308 -1.51 -5.60 -17.53
C ALA A 308 -2.37 -5.22 -16.32
N GLU A 309 -2.51 -6.11 -15.35
CA GLU A 309 -3.46 -5.96 -14.25
C GLU A 309 -2.80 -5.71 -12.90
N VAL A 310 -1.64 -6.30 -12.60
CA VAL A 310 -0.96 -6.11 -11.30
C VAL A 310 0.12 -5.05 -11.40
N GLU A 311 1.03 -5.16 -12.38
CA GLU A 311 2.15 -4.21 -12.49
C GLU A 311 1.63 -2.81 -12.84
N GLN A 312 0.68 -2.71 -13.77
CA GLN A 312 0.08 -1.43 -14.18
C GLN A 312 -1.04 -0.92 -13.26
N ALA A 313 -1.42 -1.64 -12.19
CA ALA A 313 -2.38 -1.13 -11.23
C ALA A 313 -1.90 0.19 -10.57
N ALA A 314 -2.80 1.16 -10.46
CA ALA A 314 -2.58 2.44 -9.81
C ALA A 314 -3.63 2.63 -8.72
N PHE A 315 -3.17 2.81 -7.48
CA PHE A 315 -4.02 3.08 -6.33
C PHE A 315 -3.66 4.44 -5.73
N SER A 316 -4.60 5.35 -5.56
CA SER A 316 -4.32 6.67 -4.99
C SER A 316 -5.18 6.96 -3.77
N PRO A 317 -4.62 7.30 -2.59
CA PRO A 317 -5.42 7.78 -1.46
C PRO A 317 -6.25 9.02 -1.76
N GLY A 318 -5.99 9.72 -2.87
CA GLY A 318 -6.81 10.84 -3.36
C GLY A 318 -8.04 10.41 -4.16
N HIS A 319 -8.23 9.12 -4.45
CA HIS A 319 -9.44 8.60 -5.10
C HIS A 319 -10.52 8.35 -4.06
N PHE A 320 -11.26 9.41 -3.74
CA PHE A 320 -12.43 9.36 -2.88
C PHE A 320 -13.73 9.26 -3.70
N VAL A 321 -14.78 8.80 -3.04
CA VAL A 321 -16.17 8.81 -3.50
C VAL A 321 -17.01 9.61 -2.49
N PRO A 322 -18.17 10.16 -2.88
CA PRO A 322 -19.03 10.92 -1.97
C PRO A 322 -19.26 10.18 -0.64
N GLY A 323 -19.14 10.90 0.48
CA GLY A 323 -19.29 10.31 1.82
C GLY A 323 -18.01 9.75 2.45
N ILE A 324 -16.88 9.78 1.73
CA ILE A 324 -15.55 9.46 2.27
C ILE A 324 -14.60 10.61 1.91
N GLU A 325 -13.88 11.13 2.91
CA GLU A 325 -13.00 12.28 2.77
C GLU A 325 -11.68 12.08 3.56
N ALA A 326 -10.68 12.89 3.26
CA ALA A 326 -9.43 12.91 4.01
C ALA A 326 -9.60 13.56 5.40
N SER A 327 -8.80 13.12 6.36
CA SER A 327 -8.59 13.80 7.64
C SER A 327 -7.35 14.72 7.55
N PRO A 328 -7.09 15.59 8.55
CA PRO A 328 -5.90 16.44 8.56
C PRO A 328 -4.59 15.71 8.95
N ASP A 329 -4.56 14.36 8.96
CA ASP A 329 -3.34 13.57 9.16
C ASP A 329 -2.26 13.98 8.13
N LYS A 330 -1.14 14.53 8.61
CA LYS A 330 -0.08 15.11 7.76
C LYS A 330 0.54 14.08 6.81
N MET A 331 0.62 12.81 7.23
CA MET A 331 1.06 11.74 6.34
C MET A 331 0.03 11.48 5.24
N LEU A 332 -1.25 11.38 5.58
CA LEU A 332 -2.32 11.20 4.60
C LEU A 332 -2.31 12.34 3.57
N GLN A 333 -2.20 13.59 4.03
CA GLN A 333 -2.21 14.78 3.18
C GLN A 333 -1.12 14.75 2.10
N GLY A 334 0.13 14.39 2.44
CA GLY A 334 1.20 14.24 1.44
C GLY A 334 0.92 13.11 0.43
N ARG A 335 0.29 12.02 0.88
CA ARG A 335 -0.07 10.89 0.01
C ARG A 335 -1.16 11.24 -1.01
N LEU A 336 -2.05 12.21 -0.73
CA LEU A 336 -3.09 12.64 -1.67
C LEU A 336 -2.49 13.13 -3.01
N PHE A 337 -1.29 13.73 -2.97
CA PHE A 337 -0.55 14.16 -4.15
C PHE A 337 0.37 13.05 -4.70
N ALA A 338 1.19 12.46 -3.83
CA ALA A 338 2.36 11.68 -4.23
C ALA A 338 2.04 10.47 -5.13
N TYR A 339 0.90 9.80 -4.91
CA TYR A 339 0.55 8.59 -5.65
C TYR A 339 0.19 8.88 -7.11
N SER A 340 -0.76 9.79 -7.34
CA SER A 340 -1.16 10.15 -8.70
C SER A 340 -0.01 10.78 -9.48
N ASP A 341 0.89 11.53 -8.82
CA ASP A 341 2.12 12.03 -9.43
C ASP A 341 3.06 10.90 -9.88
N ALA A 342 3.39 9.97 -8.97
CA ALA A 342 4.23 8.81 -9.27
C ALA A 342 3.65 7.94 -10.40
N HIS A 343 2.33 7.80 -10.49
CA HIS A 343 1.68 7.04 -11.56
C HIS A 343 1.79 7.71 -12.93
N ARG A 344 1.68 9.05 -13.00
CA ARG A 344 1.87 9.79 -14.26
C ARG A 344 3.27 9.56 -14.83
N TYR A 345 4.29 9.48 -13.97
CA TYR A 345 5.65 9.12 -14.38
C TYR A 345 5.75 7.64 -14.78
N ARG A 346 5.30 6.74 -13.91
CA ARG A 346 5.55 5.29 -14.03
C ARG A 346 4.86 4.65 -15.24
N ILE A 347 3.60 5.00 -15.47
CA ILE A 347 2.73 4.34 -16.46
C ILE A 347 1.95 5.34 -17.34
N GLY A 348 2.36 6.61 -17.31
CA GLY A 348 1.90 7.64 -18.23
C GLY A 348 0.73 8.49 -17.73
N ALA A 349 0.56 9.65 -18.35
CA ALA A 349 -0.48 10.61 -17.99
C ALA A 349 -1.91 10.05 -18.12
N ASN A 350 -2.15 9.14 -19.07
CA ASN A 350 -3.44 8.52 -19.34
C ASN A 350 -3.64 7.16 -18.63
N HIS A 351 -2.91 6.88 -17.54
CA HIS A 351 -2.93 5.56 -16.88
C HIS A 351 -4.31 5.13 -16.33
N GLU A 352 -5.20 6.08 -16.03
CA GLU A 352 -6.59 5.80 -15.64
C GLU A 352 -7.41 5.18 -16.77
N ALA A 353 -6.98 5.31 -18.03
CA ALA A 353 -7.63 4.65 -19.16
C ALA A 353 -7.28 3.16 -19.26
N LEU A 354 -6.23 2.68 -18.56
CA LEU A 354 -5.83 1.27 -18.55
C LEU A 354 -6.95 0.42 -17.93
N PRO A 355 -7.25 -0.78 -18.47
CA PRO A 355 -8.43 -1.56 -18.05
C PRO A 355 -8.57 -1.79 -16.55
N ILE A 356 -7.46 -2.05 -15.84
CA ILE A 356 -7.49 -2.29 -14.40
C ILE A 356 -7.74 -1.01 -13.56
N ASN A 357 -7.32 0.15 -14.07
CA ASN A 357 -7.46 1.43 -13.38
C ASN A 357 -8.77 2.14 -13.73
N ARG A 358 -9.35 1.84 -14.89
CA ARG A 358 -10.54 2.49 -15.41
C ARG A 358 -11.73 2.31 -14.45
N ALA A 359 -12.39 3.43 -14.13
CA ALA A 359 -13.64 3.39 -13.39
C ALA A 359 -14.73 2.63 -14.19
N LYS A 360 -15.59 1.91 -13.47
CA LYS A 360 -16.80 1.32 -14.06
C LYS A 360 -17.94 2.32 -14.17
N ALA A 361 -17.94 3.32 -13.28
CA ALA A 361 -18.83 4.48 -13.37
C ALA A 361 -18.56 5.31 -14.65
N PRO A 362 -19.55 6.07 -15.16
CA PRO A 362 -19.34 6.99 -16.26
C PRO A 362 -18.24 8.02 -15.96
N VAL A 363 -17.29 8.19 -16.89
CA VAL A 363 -16.19 9.15 -16.78
C VAL A 363 -16.38 10.27 -17.79
N ASN A 364 -16.76 11.44 -17.31
CA ASN A 364 -17.01 12.62 -18.14
C ASN A 364 -16.08 13.76 -17.70
N THR A 365 -14.93 13.91 -18.37
CA THR A 365 -13.93 14.94 -18.02
C THR A 365 -13.59 15.84 -19.21
N ASN A 366 -13.00 16.99 -18.91
CA ASN A 366 -12.46 17.91 -19.92
C ASN A 366 -10.98 17.61 -20.28
N GLN A 367 -10.41 16.52 -19.75
CA GLN A 367 -9.03 16.12 -20.07
C GLN A 367 -8.93 15.61 -21.51
N ARG A 368 -7.83 15.94 -22.20
CA ARG A 368 -7.58 15.56 -23.60
C ARG A 368 -6.12 15.17 -23.84
N ASP A 369 -5.89 14.46 -24.94
CA ASP A 369 -4.59 14.18 -25.57
C ASP A 369 -3.61 13.39 -24.67
N GLY A 370 -2.33 13.75 -24.66
CA GLY A 370 -1.30 13.03 -23.92
C GLY A 370 -0.83 11.72 -24.57
N TYR A 371 0.27 11.17 -24.05
CA TYR A 371 0.88 9.96 -24.58
C TYR A 371 -0.09 8.76 -24.49
N MET A 372 -0.15 7.95 -25.55
CA MET A 372 -1.01 6.76 -25.65
C MET A 372 -2.49 7.03 -25.35
N ARG A 373 -3.11 8.03 -25.99
CA ARG A 373 -4.55 8.29 -25.87
C ARG A 373 -5.38 7.34 -26.75
N PHE A 374 -5.75 6.17 -26.24
CA PHE A 374 -6.41 5.09 -27.00
C PHE A 374 -7.92 4.94 -26.75
N ASP A 375 -8.51 5.77 -25.90
CA ASP A 375 -9.91 5.69 -25.44
C ASP A 375 -10.91 6.52 -26.27
N GLY A 376 -10.48 7.08 -27.41
CA GLY A 376 -11.28 7.98 -28.24
C GLY A 376 -11.27 9.45 -27.82
N ASN A 377 -10.56 9.82 -26.74
CA ASN A 377 -10.28 11.22 -26.34
C ASN A 377 -11.54 12.10 -26.18
N SER A 378 -12.65 11.51 -25.75
CA SER A 378 -13.98 12.16 -25.66
C SER A 378 -14.48 12.76 -27.00
N GLY A 379 -13.94 12.32 -28.14
CA GLY A 379 -14.39 12.72 -29.48
C GLY A 379 -14.42 14.24 -29.68
N SER A 380 -15.57 14.74 -30.14
CA SER A 380 -15.81 16.16 -30.39
C SER A 380 -16.45 16.91 -29.21
N GLN A 381 -16.52 16.30 -28.02
CA GLN A 381 -17.05 16.96 -26.83
C GLN A 381 -16.22 18.22 -26.53
N ILE A 382 -16.90 19.33 -26.20
CA ILE A 382 -16.22 20.53 -25.69
C ILE A 382 -15.34 20.19 -24.48
N ASN A 383 -14.22 20.91 -24.35
CA ASN A 383 -13.16 20.64 -23.39
C ASN A 383 -12.94 21.79 -22.39
N TYR A 384 -13.95 22.65 -22.20
CA TYR A 384 -13.90 23.79 -21.29
C TYR A 384 -15.23 23.95 -20.54
N GLU A 385 -15.16 24.59 -19.39
CA GLU A 385 -16.28 24.96 -18.51
C GLU A 385 -15.93 26.31 -17.87
N PRO A 386 -16.88 27.26 -17.69
CA PRO A 386 -18.31 27.17 -18.02
C PRO A 386 -18.60 27.23 -19.52
N HIS A 387 -19.77 26.71 -19.93
CA HIS A 387 -20.18 26.62 -21.33
C HIS A 387 -21.70 26.76 -21.53
N SER A 388 -22.13 26.99 -22.78
CA SER A 388 -23.55 27.09 -23.18
C SER A 388 -24.05 25.89 -24.00
N VAL A 389 -23.32 24.76 -24.00
CA VAL A 389 -23.67 23.57 -24.79
C VAL A 389 -24.55 22.60 -23.97
N ASP A 390 -25.73 22.28 -24.50
CA ASP A 390 -26.65 21.34 -23.87
C ASP A 390 -26.07 19.92 -23.80
N GLY A 391 -26.25 19.26 -22.66
CA GLY A 391 -25.82 17.88 -22.42
C GLY A 391 -24.30 17.69 -22.25
N ALA A 392 -23.50 18.75 -22.32
CA ALA A 392 -22.09 18.67 -21.97
C ALA A 392 -21.91 18.59 -20.43
N PRO A 393 -20.80 17.98 -19.95
CA PRO A 393 -20.61 17.74 -18.51
C PRO A 393 -20.56 19.02 -17.68
N VAL A 394 -21.27 19.04 -16.55
CA VAL A 394 -21.33 20.15 -15.60
C VAL A 394 -21.02 19.66 -14.18
N GLU A 395 -20.71 20.58 -13.27
CA GLU A 395 -20.50 20.24 -11.85
C GLU A 395 -21.78 19.72 -11.16
N THR A 396 -21.59 18.98 -10.07
CA THR A 396 -22.67 18.37 -9.26
C THR A 396 -22.57 18.90 -7.81
N PRO A 397 -23.28 20.00 -7.45
CA PRO A 397 -23.11 20.68 -6.17
C PRO A 397 -23.35 19.84 -4.91
N GLU A 398 -24.22 18.84 -4.98
CA GLU A 398 -24.54 17.90 -3.90
C GLU A 398 -23.38 16.96 -3.51
N ASN A 399 -22.38 16.85 -4.38
CA ASN A 399 -21.17 16.05 -4.17
C ASN A 399 -20.00 16.87 -3.61
N LYS A 400 -20.22 18.14 -3.25
CA LYS A 400 -19.20 18.96 -2.57
C LYS A 400 -18.79 18.32 -1.24
N GLN A 401 -17.49 18.39 -0.94
CA GLN A 401 -16.93 17.93 0.33
C GLN A 401 -17.44 18.77 1.50
N THR A 402 -17.59 18.15 2.66
CA THR A 402 -18.03 18.83 3.88
C THR A 402 -16.93 19.73 4.41
N PRO A 403 -17.17 21.05 4.56
CA PRO A 403 -16.19 21.97 5.12
C PRO A 403 -15.91 21.60 6.59
N PHE A 404 -14.69 21.86 7.04
CA PHE A 404 -14.29 21.71 8.44
C PHE A 404 -13.59 22.98 8.91
N GLU A 405 -13.67 23.25 10.21
CA GLU A 405 -13.04 24.42 10.82
C GLU A 405 -11.52 24.26 10.82
N VAL A 406 -10.81 25.32 10.42
CA VAL A 406 -9.34 25.40 10.48
C VAL A 406 -8.93 26.58 11.36
N SER A 407 -7.86 26.42 12.13
CA SER A 407 -7.34 27.45 13.04
C SER A 407 -5.81 27.40 13.13
N GLY A 408 -5.19 28.47 13.63
CA GLY A 408 -3.73 28.59 13.77
C GLY A 408 -3.06 29.44 12.69
N PHE A 409 -1.73 29.57 12.77
CA PHE A 409 -0.90 30.22 11.76
C PHE A 409 -0.48 29.20 10.69
N ALA A 410 -0.40 29.64 9.44
CA ALA A 410 0.20 28.84 8.37
C ALA A 410 1.74 28.86 8.53
N ASP A 411 2.29 27.76 9.05
CA ASP A 411 3.73 27.59 9.33
C ASP A 411 4.12 26.09 9.30
N SER A 412 5.41 25.78 9.45
CA SER A 412 5.93 24.43 9.68
C SER A 412 5.72 24.01 11.15
N VAL A 413 4.47 23.75 11.52
CA VAL A 413 4.08 23.50 12.91
C VAL A 413 4.40 22.04 13.32
N PRO A 414 5.17 21.79 14.39
CA PRO A 414 5.40 20.44 14.93
C PRO A 414 4.12 19.88 15.58
N TYR A 415 4.10 18.58 15.87
CA TYR A 415 3.07 18.03 16.76
C TYR A 415 3.30 18.59 18.18
N ASP A 416 2.23 18.79 18.94
CA ASP A 416 2.25 19.40 20.28
C ASP A 416 2.55 18.39 21.40
N ASN A 417 2.76 17.11 21.05
CA ASN A 417 3.04 16.02 21.97
C ASN A 417 4.21 15.14 21.49
N GLU A 418 5.05 14.74 22.44
CA GLU A 418 6.23 13.88 22.31
C GLU A 418 6.02 12.48 22.96
N ASP A 419 4.77 12.06 23.14
CA ASP A 419 4.44 10.69 23.56
C ASP A 419 4.72 9.70 22.42
N HIS A 420 5.95 9.23 22.39
CA HIS A 420 6.42 8.19 21.48
C HIS A 420 6.45 6.79 22.11
N TYR A 421 6.19 6.71 23.41
CA TYR A 421 6.59 5.56 24.23
C TYR A 421 5.40 4.81 24.83
N SER A 422 4.25 5.47 25.06
CA SER A 422 3.13 4.85 25.78
C SER A 422 2.51 3.66 25.04
N GLN A 423 2.21 3.81 23.75
CA GLN A 423 1.60 2.75 22.95
C GLN A 423 2.56 1.59 22.59
N PRO A 424 3.84 1.84 22.23
CA PRO A 424 4.80 0.74 22.13
C PRO A 424 4.98 0.00 23.46
N ARG A 425 4.94 0.70 24.60
CA ARG A 425 4.99 0.08 25.94
C ARG A 425 3.77 -0.82 26.16
N ALA A 426 2.57 -0.33 25.88
CA ALA A 426 1.34 -1.12 26.00
C ALA A 426 1.38 -2.37 25.08
N LEU A 427 1.87 -2.23 23.86
CA LEU A 427 2.06 -3.36 22.95
C LEU A 427 3.03 -4.41 23.53
N PHE A 428 4.17 -3.97 24.06
CA PHE A 428 5.16 -4.87 24.66
C PHE A 428 4.68 -5.52 25.96
N ARG A 429 4.11 -4.74 26.88
CA ARG A 429 3.74 -5.18 28.24
C ARG A 429 2.40 -5.90 28.31
N ASP A 430 1.39 -5.36 27.64
CA ASP A 430 0.00 -5.74 27.87
C ASP A 430 -0.54 -6.71 26.81
N ILE A 431 0.10 -6.74 25.62
CA ILE A 431 -0.37 -7.53 24.47
C ILE A 431 0.51 -8.74 24.20
N MET A 432 1.84 -8.58 24.24
CA MET A 432 2.76 -9.69 23.95
C MET A 432 2.92 -10.62 25.15
N ASP A 433 2.98 -11.92 24.90
CA ASP A 433 3.42 -12.89 25.91
C ASP A 433 4.94 -12.90 26.09
N ALA A 434 5.45 -13.69 27.04
CA ALA A 434 6.87 -13.71 27.37
C ALA A 434 7.74 -14.24 26.21
N ASP A 435 7.25 -15.22 25.45
CA ASP A 435 8.00 -15.82 24.35
C ASP A 435 8.01 -14.87 23.13
N GLU A 436 6.90 -14.17 22.87
CA GLU A 436 6.82 -13.09 21.88
C GLU A 436 7.75 -11.93 22.22
N ARG A 437 7.84 -11.54 23.50
CA ARG A 437 8.79 -10.51 23.96
C ARG A 437 10.24 -10.94 23.75
N ASP A 438 10.59 -12.19 24.07
CA ASP A 438 11.95 -12.69 23.86
C ASP A 438 12.33 -12.71 22.38
N ARG A 439 11.44 -13.20 21.50
CA ARG A 439 11.65 -13.17 20.05
C ARG A 439 11.75 -11.76 19.51
N LEU A 440 10.94 -10.82 20.00
CA LEU A 440 11.05 -9.40 19.63
C LEU A 440 12.45 -8.84 19.96
N MET A 441 12.94 -9.09 21.17
CA MET A 441 14.27 -8.64 21.60
C MET A 441 15.39 -9.28 20.77
N GLN A 442 15.25 -10.56 20.41
CA GLN A 442 16.18 -11.24 19.52
C GLN A 442 16.19 -10.64 18.12
N ASN A 443 15.00 -10.45 17.52
CA ASN A 443 14.86 -9.85 16.20
C ASN A 443 15.46 -8.43 16.14
N PHE A 444 15.31 -7.64 17.21
CA PHE A 444 15.97 -6.33 17.32
C PHE A 444 17.50 -6.46 17.39
N ALA A 445 18.02 -7.33 18.26
CA ALA A 445 19.46 -7.54 18.41
C ALA A 445 20.10 -8.01 17.08
N ASP A 446 19.48 -8.97 16.40
CA ASP A 446 19.98 -9.50 15.12
C ASP A 446 20.02 -8.40 14.04
N HIS A 447 18.96 -7.59 13.94
CA HIS A 447 18.91 -6.49 12.98
C HIS A 447 19.87 -5.32 13.33
N MET A 448 20.19 -5.13 14.62
CA MET A 448 21.15 -4.12 15.09
C MET A 448 22.61 -4.60 15.05
N SER A 449 22.86 -5.91 14.95
CA SER A 449 24.21 -6.50 15.01
C SER A 449 25.21 -5.94 13.98
N GLY A 450 24.72 -5.44 12.85
CA GLY A 450 25.52 -4.84 11.78
C GLY A 450 25.78 -3.33 11.91
N VAL A 451 25.30 -2.68 12.98
CA VAL A 451 25.52 -1.25 13.21
C VAL A 451 26.94 -1.03 13.73
N THR A 452 27.71 -0.25 12.98
CA THR A 452 29.11 0.09 13.27
C THR A 452 29.32 1.57 13.59
N GLN A 453 28.30 2.42 13.36
CA GLN A 453 28.37 3.86 13.61
C GLN A 453 28.25 4.16 15.11
N ASP A 454 29.26 4.88 15.63
CA ASP A 454 29.35 5.23 17.04
C ASP A 454 28.10 5.96 17.56
N GLY A 455 27.63 5.55 18.74
CA GLY A 455 26.52 6.18 19.46
C GLY A 455 25.12 5.88 18.91
N VAL A 456 24.97 5.20 17.78
CA VAL A 456 23.65 4.82 17.24
C VAL A 456 22.97 3.77 18.11
N VAL A 457 23.71 2.72 18.49
CA VAL A 457 23.20 1.64 19.36
C VAL A 457 22.79 2.21 20.73
N ASP A 458 23.64 3.01 21.36
CA ASP A 458 23.38 3.62 22.66
C ASP A 458 22.11 4.48 22.64
N ARG A 459 21.98 5.37 21.64
CA ARG A 459 20.80 6.22 21.45
C ARG A 459 19.53 5.40 21.26
N GLN A 460 19.61 4.30 20.52
CA GLN A 460 18.46 3.43 20.33
C GLN A 460 18.09 2.67 21.61
N LEU A 461 19.07 2.21 22.39
CA LEU A 461 18.82 1.61 23.70
C LEU A 461 18.20 2.62 24.68
N GLU A 462 18.57 3.89 24.64
CA GLU A 462 17.90 4.96 25.41
C GLU A 462 16.41 5.09 25.04
N ASN A 463 16.09 5.06 23.74
CA ASN A 463 14.71 5.08 23.28
C ASN A 463 13.93 3.84 23.72
N PHE A 464 14.53 2.65 23.61
CA PHE A 464 13.91 1.42 24.10
C PHE A 464 13.73 1.43 25.62
N TYR A 465 14.64 2.02 26.38
CA TYR A 465 14.52 2.09 27.85
C TYR A 465 13.34 2.97 28.27
N LYS A 466 13.08 4.07 27.53
CA LYS A 466 11.88 4.91 27.70
C LYS A 466 10.59 4.16 27.34
N VAL A 467 10.64 3.22 26.39
CA VAL A 467 9.53 2.29 26.13
C VAL A 467 9.39 1.30 27.29
N ASP A 468 10.47 0.62 27.68
CA ASP A 468 10.51 -0.25 28.84
C ASP A 468 11.95 -0.70 29.19
N PRO A 469 12.37 -0.68 30.47
CA PRO A 469 13.69 -1.20 30.86
C PRO A 469 13.96 -2.65 30.46
N GLU A 470 12.97 -3.55 30.57
CA GLU A 470 13.13 -4.97 30.20
C GLU A 470 13.45 -5.12 28.72
N LEU A 471 12.81 -4.31 27.87
CA LEU A 471 13.05 -4.31 26.43
C LEU A 471 14.50 -3.92 26.12
N ALA A 472 14.98 -2.81 26.66
CA ALA A 472 16.34 -2.32 26.41
C ALA A 472 17.41 -3.27 26.97
N GLU A 473 17.23 -3.75 28.20
CA GLU A 473 18.19 -4.66 28.85
C GLU A 473 18.26 -6.01 28.12
N GLY A 474 17.11 -6.56 27.70
CA GLY A 474 17.08 -7.81 26.96
C GLY A 474 17.69 -7.70 25.56
N ILE A 475 17.47 -6.58 24.84
CA ILE A 475 18.15 -6.32 23.56
C ILE A 475 19.66 -6.18 23.77
N ALA A 476 20.08 -5.38 24.76
CA ALA A 476 21.50 -5.17 25.05
C ALA A 476 22.22 -6.49 25.38
N ALA A 477 21.60 -7.34 26.20
CA ALA A 477 22.13 -8.66 26.55
C ALA A 477 22.30 -9.56 25.32
N LYS A 478 21.31 -9.60 24.41
CA LYS A 478 21.37 -10.39 23.17
C LYS A 478 22.37 -9.84 22.16
N LEU A 479 22.56 -8.53 22.12
CA LEU A 479 23.54 -7.85 21.27
C LEU A 479 24.99 -7.96 21.84
N GLY A 480 25.14 -8.32 23.11
CA GLY A 480 26.43 -8.42 23.77
C GLY A 480 27.01 -7.06 24.20
N VAL A 481 26.15 -6.08 24.48
CA VAL A 481 26.51 -4.73 24.93
C VAL A 481 25.85 -4.42 26.27
N GLU A 482 26.28 -3.34 26.93
CA GLU A 482 25.60 -2.85 28.13
C GLU A 482 24.66 -1.68 27.79
N VAL A 483 23.52 -1.61 28.47
CA VAL A 483 22.70 -0.39 28.49
C VAL A 483 23.54 0.77 29.07
N PRO A 484 23.51 1.97 28.46
CA PRO A 484 24.26 3.13 28.94
C PRO A 484 24.11 3.35 30.46
N ALA A 485 25.24 3.53 31.16
CA ALA A 485 25.26 3.58 32.63
C ALA A 485 24.39 4.70 33.24
N HIS A 486 24.11 5.76 32.49
CA HIS A 486 23.28 6.88 32.94
C HIS A 486 21.77 6.57 32.94
N LEU A 487 21.35 5.44 32.35
CA LEU A 487 19.96 4.99 32.34
C LEU A 487 19.61 4.08 33.53
N LYS A 488 20.61 3.47 34.16
CA LYS A 488 20.48 2.51 35.26
C LYS A 488 20.20 3.19 36.60
#